data_AF-A0A2D5F938-F1
#
_entry.id   AF-A0A2D5F938-F1
#
_cell.length_a   1.000
_cell.length_b   1.000
_cell.length_c   1.000
_cell.angle_alpha   90.00
_cell.angle_beta   90.00
_cell.angle_gamma   90.00
#
_symmetry.space_group_name_H-M   'P 1'
#
loop_
_entity.id
_entity.type
_entity.pdbx_description
1 polymer ?
#
loop_
_entity_poly.entity_id
_entity_poly.type
_entity_poly.pdbx_seq_one_letter_code
_entity_poly.pdbx_strand_id
1 'polypeptide(L)'
;MTEVLQVALLFLGCLFFGLGTLGLFRFPDTLTRIHALTKADNLGLGLIVLALLPGVTGWAVAVKILLVWVVALVASATSAHLVARALSAGEEADSD
;
A
#
# COMPACT_ATOMS: atom_id res chain seq x y z
N MET A 1 -25.14 -11.73 -2.72
CA MET A 1 -24.01 -12.01 -3.63
C MET A 1 -22.88 -10.99 -3.48
N THR A 2 -23.22 -9.71 -3.24
CA THR A 2 -22.26 -8.65 -2.87
C THR A 2 -21.49 -8.94 -1.58
N GLU A 3 -22.15 -9.42 -0.52
CA GLU A 3 -21.52 -9.71 0.78
C GLU A 3 -20.31 -10.67 0.67
N VAL A 4 -20.45 -11.76 -0.08
CA VAL A 4 -19.37 -12.74 -0.28
C VAL A 4 -18.18 -12.11 -1.00
N LEU A 5 -18.46 -11.27 -2.01
CA LEU A 5 -17.42 -10.54 -2.73
C LEU A 5 -16.71 -9.52 -1.84
N GLN A 6 -17.45 -8.78 -1.00
CA GLN A 6 -16.89 -7.83 -0.05
C GLN A 6 -15.97 -8.53 0.96
N VAL A 7 -16.44 -9.63 1.56
CA VAL A 7 -15.64 -10.43 2.51
C VAL A 7 -14.39 -10.97 1.83
N ALA A 8 -14.49 -11.50 0.61
CA ALA A 8 -13.34 -12.02 -0.13
C ALA A 8 -12.31 -10.92 -0.42
N LEU A 9 -12.74 -9.75 -0.90
CA LEU A 9 -11.88 -8.60 -1.17
C LEU A 9 -11.22 -8.07 0.11
N LEU A 10 -11.98 -7.95 1.21
CA LEU A 10 -11.48 -7.49 2.50
C LEU A 10 -10.43 -8.47 3.05
N PHE A 11 -10.72 -9.78 3.01
CA PHE A 11 -9.80 -10.81 3.45
C PHE A 11 -8.51 -10.81 2.63
N LEU A 12 -8.62 -10.67 1.30
CA LEU A 12 -7.46 -10.58 0.42
C LEU A 12 -6.65 -9.30 0.69
N GLY A 13 -7.30 -8.18 0.96
CA GLY A 13 -6.66 -6.93 1.37
C GLY A 13 -5.86 -7.10 2.67
N CYS A 14 -6.47 -7.69 3.70
CA CYS A 14 -5.80 -8.01 4.96
C CYS A 14 -4.61 -8.97 4.76
N LEU A 15 -4.76 -9.97 3.88
CA LEU A 15 -3.68 -10.90 3.55
C LEU A 15 -2.52 -10.17 2.87
N PHE A 16 -2.78 -9.22 1.97
CA PHE A 16 -1.74 -8.38 1.36
C PHE A 16 -0.99 -7.55 2.40
N PHE A 17 -1.69 -6.93 3.36
CA PHE A 17 -1.04 -6.22 4.46
C PHE A 17 -0.20 -7.17 5.32
N GLY A 18 -0.71 -8.35 5.67
CA GLY A 18 0.04 -9.37 6.41
C GLY A 18 1.31 -9.83 5.67
N LEU A 19 1.22 -10.07 4.36
CA LEU A 19 2.36 -10.40 3.52
C LEU A 19 3.35 -9.23 3.38
N GLY A 20 2.86 -8.00 3.31
CA GLY A 20 3.69 -6.80 3.31
C GLY A 20 4.50 -6.65 4.59
N THR A 21 3.83 -6.81 5.74
CA THR A 21 4.50 -6.83 7.05
C THR A 21 5.52 -7.95 7.12
N LEU A 22 5.18 -9.16 6.68
CA LEU A 22 6.13 -10.27 6.64
C LEU A 22 7.32 -9.98 5.72
N GLY A 23 7.10 -9.32 4.58
CA GLY A 23 8.13 -8.85 3.67
C GLY A 23 9.13 -7.90 4.35
N LEU A 24 8.67 -7.00 5.21
CA LEU A 24 9.55 -6.10 5.97
C LEU A 24 10.51 -6.85 6.91
N PHE A 25 10.07 -7.95 7.50
CA PHE A 25 10.91 -8.79 8.37
C PHE A 25 11.78 -9.79 7.59
N ARG A 26 11.31 -10.26 6.42
CA ARG A 26 11.97 -11.31 5.64
C ARG A 26 13.08 -10.78 4.73
N PHE A 27 12.92 -9.59 4.16
CA PHE A 27 13.87 -9.05 3.19
C PHE A 27 15.06 -8.39 3.90
N PRO A 28 16.31 -8.72 3.54
CA PRO A 28 17.49 -8.13 4.17
C PRO A 28 17.72 -6.69 3.71
N ASP A 29 17.54 -6.44 2.41
CA ASP A 29 17.81 -5.16 1.75
C ASP A 29 16.65 -4.15 1.84
N THR A 30 16.98 -2.88 2.03
CA THR A 30 16.03 -1.78 2.25
C THR A 30 15.16 -1.50 1.02
N LEU A 31 15.71 -1.53 -0.19
CA LEU A 31 14.91 -1.33 -1.40
C LEU A 31 13.92 -2.47 -1.62
N THR A 32 14.36 -3.69 -1.34
CA THR A 32 13.52 -4.88 -1.44
C THR A 32 12.36 -4.86 -0.42
N ARG A 33 12.61 -4.36 0.80
CA ARG A 33 11.59 -4.10 1.82
C ARG A 33 10.55 -3.07 1.36
N ILE A 34 11.00 -1.96 0.79
CA ILE A 34 10.12 -0.87 0.32
C ILE A 34 9.29 -1.30 -0.88
N HIS A 35 9.84 -2.11 -1.79
CA HIS A 35 9.10 -2.69 -2.90
C HIS A 35 7.98 -3.63 -2.42
N ALA A 36 8.25 -4.42 -1.38
CA ALA A 36 7.22 -5.27 -0.77
C ALA A 36 6.14 -4.43 -0.07
N LEU A 37 6.53 -3.40 0.67
CA LEU A 37 5.63 -2.51 1.39
C LEU A 37 4.72 -1.71 0.45
N THR A 38 5.27 -1.11 -0.59
CA THR A 38 4.51 -0.35 -1.61
C THR A 38 3.49 -1.24 -2.34
N LYS A 39 3.83 -2.51 -2.64
CA LYS A 39 2.85 -3.46 -3.19
C LYS A 39 1.72 -3.75 -2.22
N ALA A 40 2.04 -3.96 -0.94
CA ALA A 40 1.05 -4.23 0.09
C ALA A 40 0.10 -3.05 0.29
N ASP A 41 0.62 -1.82 0.36
CA ASP A 41 -0.20 -0.62 0.47
C ASP A 41 -1.08 -0.40 -0.77
N ASN A 42 -0.49 -0.45 -1.97
CA ASN A 42 -1.23 -0.11 -3.19
C ASN A 42 -2.33 -1.13 -3.50
N LEU A 43 -2.01 -2.43 -3.45
CA LEU A 43 -2.97 -3.50 -3.74
C LEU A 43 -3.87 -3.79 -2.54
N GLY A 44 -3.32 -3.86 -1.33
CA GLY A 44 -4.08 -4.15 -0.11
C GLY A 44 -5.12 -3.08 0.17
N LEU A 45 -4.72 -1.80 0.17
CA LEU A 45 -5.68 -0.70 0.35
C LEU A 45 -6.68 -0.62 -0.80
N GLY A 46 -6.25 -0.86 -2.04
CA GLY A 46 -7.14 -0.90 -3.20
C GLY A 46 -8.23 -1.97 -3.07
N LEU A 47 -7.88 -3.18 -2.61
CA LEU A 47 -8.84 -4.26 -2.36
C LEU A 47 -9.84 -3.90 -1.26
N ILE A 48 -9.38 -3.28 -0.17
CA ILE A 48 -10.24 -2.81 0.92
C ILE A 48 -11.21 -1.74 0.42
N VAL A 49 -10.72 -0.77 -0.35
CA VAL A 49 -11.54 0.30 -0.92
C VAL A 49 -12.61 -0.28 -1.85
N LEU A 50 -12.24 -1.21 -2.74
CA LEU A 50 -13.18 -1.91 -3.62
C LEU A 50 -14.20 -2.75 -2.84
N ALA A 51 -13.82 -3.35 -1.71
CA ALA A 51 -14.73 -4.05 -0.83
C ALA A 51 -15.77 -3.11 -0.19
N LEU A 52 -15.37 -1.88 0.16
CA LEU A 52 -16.26 -0.92 0.82
C LEU A 52 -17.24 -0.26 -0.14
N LEU A 53 -16.84 0.01 -1.39
CA LEU A 53 -17.65 0.78 -2.36
C LEU A 53 -19.12 0.31 -2.51
N PRO A 54 -19.45 -0.99 -2.57
CA PRO A 54 -20.84 -1.43 -2.74
C PRO A 54 -21.73 -1.19 -1.52
N GLY A 55 -21.15 -1.00 -0.31
CA GLY A 55 -21.88 -0.77 0.93
C GLY A 55 -22.09 0.71 1.27
N VAL A 56 -21.56 1.62 0.45
CA VAL A 56 -21.58 3.05 0.75
C VAL A 56 -22.88 3.69 0.27
N THR A 57 -23.66 4.23 1.22
CA THR A 57 -24.84 5.02 0.92
C THR A 57 -24.45 6.49 0.70
N GLY A 58 -24.11 6.83 -0.55
CA GLY A 58 -23.94 8.22 -0.98
C GLY A 58 -22.67 8.50 -1.77
N TRP A 59 -22.83 9.21 -2.88
CA TRP A 59 -21.74 9.58 -3.80
C TRP A 59 -20.58 10.29 -3.11
N ALA A 60 -20.87 11.22 -2.19
CA ALA A 60 -19.86 11.98 -1.48
C ALA A 60 -18.92 11.10 -0.63
N VAL A 61 -19.44 10.01 -0.05
CA VAL A 61 -18.63 9.09 0.76
C VAL A 61 -17.78 8.20 -0.13
N ALA A 62 -18.32 7.72 -1.26
CA ALA A 62 -17.58 6.92 -2.23
C ALA A 62 -16.38 7.70 -2.79
N VAL A 63 -16.58 8.97 -3.15
CA VAL A 63 -15.50 9.85 -3.63
C VAL A 63 -14.45 10.08 -2.54
N LYS A 64 -14.84 10.29 -1.28
CA LYS A 64 -13.87 10.45 -0.17
C LYS A 64 -13.01 9.20 0.00
N ILE A 65 -13.58 8.00 -0.06
CA ILE A 65 -12.84 6.75 0.07
C ILE A 65 -11.85 6.58 -1.09
N LEU A 66 -12.28 6.87 -2.32
CA LEU A 66 -11.38 6.86 -3.48
C LEU A 66 -10.26 7.90 -3.36
N LEU A 67 -10.56 9.09 -2.83
CA LEU A 67 -9.57 10.13 -2.61
C LEU A 67 -8.53 9.71 -1.57
N VAL A 68 -8.96 9.07 -0.47
CA VAL A 68 -8.05 8.48 0.52
C VAL A 68 -7.11 7.47 -0.13
N TRP A 69 -7.64 6.60 -1.01
CA TRP A 69 -6.82 5.64 -1.73
C TRP A 69 -5.78 6.33 -2.61
N VAL A 70 -6.18 7.31 -3.43
CA VAL A 70 -5.27 8.04 -4.33
C VAL A 70 -4.19 8.79 -3.55
N VAL A 71 -4.56 9.48 -2.47
CA VAL A 71 -3.58 10.19 -1.63
C VAL A 71 -2.60 9.20 -0.99
N ALA A 72 -3.07 8.04 -0.53
CA ALA A 72 -2.21 7.00 0.00
C ALA A 72 -1.23 6.45 -1.07
N LEU A 73 -1.67 6.25 -2.32
CA LEU A 73 -0.79 5.85 -3.43
C LEU A 73 0.33 6.88 -3.67
N VAL A 74 -0.02 8.17 -3.70
CA VAL A 74 0.95 9.26 -3.90
C VAL A 74 1.92 9.35 -2.72
N ALA A 75 1.43 9.21 -1.49
CA ALA A 75 2.25 9.21 -0.30
C ALA A 75 3.24 8.02 -0.30
N SER A 76 2.76 6.81 -0.61
CA SER A 76 3.58 5.60 -0.68
C SER A 76 4.67 5.72 -1.75
N ALA A 77 4.33 6.20 -2.95
CA ALA A 77 5.31 6.46 -4.00
C ALA A 77 6.36 7.51 -3.58
N THR A 78 5.92 8.61 -2.97
CA THR A 78 6.81 9.67 -2.49
C THR A 78 7.78 9.15 -1.43
N SER A 79 7.29 8.40 -0.45
CA SER A 79 8.12 7.76 0.58
C SER A 79 9.16 6.83 -0.04
N ALA A 80 8.78 6.01 -1.02
CA ALA A 80 9.72 5.12 -1.72
C ALA A 80 10.83 5.90 -2.45
N HIS A 81 10.48 6.96 -3.17
CA HIS A 81 11.45 7.83 -3.85
C HIS A 81 12.40 8.53 -2.88
N LEU A 82 11.90 9.04 -1.75
CA LEU A 82 12.73 9.70 -0.75
C LEU A 82 13.72 8.73 -0.11
N VAL A 83 13.29 7.51 0.23
CA VAL A 83 14.19 6.52 0.82
C VAL A 83 15.22 6.03 -0.20
N ALA A 84 14.82 5.78 -1.45
CA ALA A 84 15.76 5.41 -2.51
C ALA A 84 16.85 6.48 -2.69
N ARG A 85 16.47 7.76 -2.73
CA ARG A 85 17.41 8.88 -2.81
C ARG A 85 18.32 8.99 -1.59
N ALA A 86 17.81 8.73 -0.39
CA ALA A 86 18.60 8.77 0.84
C ALA A 86 19.66 7.66 0.89
N LEU A 87 19.36 6.47 0.37
CA LEU A 87 20.33 5.38 0.27
C LEU A 87 21.45 5.72 -0.70
N SER A 88 21.12 6.20 -1.90
CA SER A 88 22.13 6.59 -2.90
C SER A 88 23.05 7.70 -2.41
N ALA A 89 22.51 8.71 -1.71
CA ALA A 89 23.32 9.79 -1.14
C ALA A 89 24.23 9.31 0.02
N GLY A 90 23.84 8.26 0.74
CA GLY A 90 24.67 7.65 1.78
C GLY A 90 25.84 6.85 1.24
N GLU A 91 25.66 6.19 0.08
CA GLU A 91 26.72 5.45 -0.61
C GLU A 91 27.82 6.39 -1.16
N GLU A 92 27.45 7.57 -1.67
CA GLU A 92 28.41 8.57 -2.16
C GLU A 92 29.28 9.17 -1.02
N ALA A 93 28.74 9.28 0.19
CA ALA A 93 29.45 9.87 1.33
C ALA A 93 30.43 8.91 2.04
N ASP A 94 30.27 7.58 1.86
CA ASP A 94 31.18 6.56 2.42
C ASP A 94 32.36 6.26 1.47
N SER A 95 32.26 6.69 0.20
CA SER A 95 33.29 6.48 -0.82
C SER A 95 34.37 7.57 -0.92
N ASP A 96 34.17 8.71 -0.23
CA ASP A 96 35.13 9.84 -0.14
C ASP A 96 35.92 9.81 1.19
#